data_AF-A0A5R2NBN2-F1
#
_entry.id   AF-A0A5R2NBN2-F1
#
_cell.length_a   1.000
_cell.length_b   1.000
_cell.length_c   1.000
_cell.angle_alpha   90.00
_cell.angle_beta   90.00
_cell.angle_gamma   90.00
#
_symmetry.space_group_name_H-M   'P 1'
#
loop_
_entity.id
_entity.type
_entity.pdbx_description
1 polymer ?
#
loop_
_entity_poly.entity_id
_entity_poly.type
_entity_poly.pdbx_seq_one_letter_code
_entity_poly.pdbx_strand_id
1 'polypeptide(L)'
;MAVELVENKLKNPLPVHLVGRDGLEAAGLSPSIVAWARANGFSGEAGRTLAVPGENGALGGAMFGLGDGEGALGLGALAKTLPEGDWHFASAPAEPELAAIALALGGYVFTRYGKKPGKQLRFELPAGVDAQRVRRIADGVFLTRDLVNTPTNDMGPDDLERAVRALAGTHK
;
A
#
# COMPACT_ATOMS: atom_id res chain seq x y z
N MET A 1 -8.44 2.03 -8.43
CA MET A 1 -7.52 1.90 -7.29
C MET A 1 -6.23 1.30 -7.80
N ALA A 2 -5.06 1.84 -7.47
CA ALA A 2 -3.80 1.27 -7.95
C ALA A 2 -3.38 0.00 -7.17
N VAL A 3 -3.99 -0.24 -6.01
CA VAL A 3 -3.74 -1.42 -5.17
C VAL A 3 -5.01 -2.24 -5.05
N GLU A 4 -4.91 -3.53 -5.34
CA GLU A 4 -5.94 -4.54 -5.08
C GLU A 4 -5.52 -5.37 -3.88
N LEU A 5 -6.33 -5.36 -2.81
CA LEU A 5 -6.13 -6.24 -1.66
C LEU A 5 -6.83 -7.58 -1.94
N VAL A 6 -6.09 -8.68 -1.83
CA VAL A 6 -6.56 -10.01 -2.22
C VAL A 6 -6.72 -10.89 -0.98
N GLU A 7 -7.94 -11.40 -0.75
CA GLU A 7 -8.27 -12.30 0.37
C GLU A 7 -7.73 -13.72 0.16
N ASN A 8 -7.67 -14.14 -1.11
CA ASN A 8 -7.14 -15.45 -1.49
C ASN A 8 -5.63 -15.41 -1.65
N LYS A 9 -4.97 -16.52 -1.29
CA LYS A 9 -3.54 -16.68 -1.47
C LYS A 9 -3.17 -16.58 -2.96
N LEU A 10 -2.25 -15.70 -3.28
CA LEU A 10 -1.67 -15.55 -4.61
C LEU A 10 -0.70 -16.71 -4.87
N LYS A 11 -0.50 -17.05 -6.15
CA LYS A 11 0.26 -18.25 -6.52
C LYS A 11 1.74 -18.14 -6.12
N ASN A 12 2.37 -17.00 -6.44
CA ASN A 12 3.78 -16.72 -6.18
C ASN A 12 4.01 -15.23 -5.86
N PRO A 13 3.40 -14.68 -4.79
CA PRO A 13 3.61 -13.28 -4.43
C PRO A 13 5.04 -13.06 -3.92
N LEU A 14 5.61 -11.89 -4.22
CA LEU A 14 6.94 -11.50 -3.76
C LEU A 14 6.87 -10.93 -2.33
N PRO A 15 7.87 -11.23 -1.47
CA PRO A 15 7.89 -10.76 -0.10
C PRO A 15 8.28 -9.28 0.01
N VAL A 16 7.62 -8.58 0.92
CA VAL A 16 8.04 -7.28 1.45
C VAL A 16 8.53 -7.46 2.88
N HIS A 17 9.81 -7.25 3.11
CA HIS A 17 10.44 -7.30 4.42
C HIS A 17 10.36 -5.93 5.09
N LEU A 18 9.76 -5.86 6.28
CA LEU A 18 9.68 -4.64 7.06
C LEU A 18 10.91 -4.54 7.96
N VAL A 19 11.67 -3.44 7.85
CA VAL A 19 12.96 -3.26 8.52
C VAL A 19 12.93 -1.95 9.31
N GLY A 20 13.09 -2.04 10.63
CA GLY A 20 13.28 -0.85 11.49
C GLY A 20 14.62 -0.17 11.24
N ARG A 21 14.77 1.08 11.68
CA ARG A 21 16.04 1.81 11.60
C ARG A 21 17.16 1.01 12.25
N ASP A 22 18.27 0.89 11.53
CA ASP A 22 19.47 0.12 11.89
C ASP A 22 19.20 -1.36 12.21
N GLY A 23 18.03 -1.87 11.80
CA GLY A 23 17.53 -3.20 12.13
C GLY A 23 17.87 -4.28 11.12
N LEU A 24 18.76 -4.02 10.15
CA LEU A 24 19.07 -4.95 9.06
C LEU A 24 19.53 -6.33 9.54
N GLU A 25 20.39 -6.38 10.56
CA GLU A 25 20.93 -7.64 11.09
C GLU A 25 19.89 -8.45 11.85
N ALA A 26 18.93 -7.75 12.48
CA ALA A 26 17.85 -8.38 13.26
C ALA A 26 16.66 -8.80 12.39
N ALA A 27 16.63 -8.41 11.11
CA ALA A 27 15.49 -8.62 10.21
C ALA A 27 15.37 -10.07 9.68
N GLY A 28 16.27 -10.98 10.06
CA GLY A 28 16.23 -12.39 9.64
C GLY A 28 16.45 -12.60 8.14
N LEU A 29 17.15 -11.66 7.49
CA LEU A 29 17.44 -11.68 6.06
C LEU A 29 18.66 -12.57 5.78
N SER A 30 18.76 -13.10 4.55
CA SER A 30 19.95 -13.84 4.16
C SER A 30 21.18 -12.91 4.11
N PRO A 31 22.41 -13.43 4.29
CA PRO A 31 23.63 -12.62 4.22
C PRO A 31 23.78 -11.84 2.90
N SER A 32 23.32 -12.41 1.78
CA SER A 32 23.36 -11.74 0.48
C SER A 32 22.41 -10.54 0.40
N ILE A 33 21.21 -10.64 0.99
CA ILE A 33 20.25 -9.54 1.06
C ILE A 33 20.77 -8.42 1.96
N VAL A 34 21.36 -8.75 3.11
CA VAL A 34 21.98 -7.76 4.01
C VAL A 34 23.13 -7.02 3.29
N ALA A 35 24.01 -7.75 2.58
CA ALA A 35 25.07 -7.14 1.79
C ALA A 35 24.53 -6.22 0.69
N TRP A 36 23.46 -6.65 0.00
CA TRP A 36 22.77 -5.85 -1.00
C TRP A 36 22.18 -4.55 -0.42
N ALA A 37 21.54 -4.63 0.74
CA ALA A 37 21.00 -3.47 1.46
C ALA A 37 22.10 -2.45 1.76
N ARG A 38 23.22 -2.90 2.32
CA ARG A 38 24.38 -2.06 2.64
C ARG A 38 24.99 -1.42 1.39
N ALA A 39 25.14 -2.18 0.29
CA ALA A 39 25.67 -1.67 -0.97
C ALA A 39 24.80 -0.55 -1.58
N ASN A 40 23.49 -0.58 -1.29
CA ASN A 40 22.55 0.47 -1.68
C ASN A 40 22.37 1.55 -0.60
N GLY A 41 23.11 1.49 0.51
CA GLY A 41 23.01 2.42 1.62
C GLY A 41 21.63 2.41 2.30
N PHE A 42 20.90 1.29 2.26
CA PHE A 42 19.64 1.12 2.98
C PHE A 42 19.93 0.76 4.44
N SER A 43 19.26 1.41 5.38
CA SER A 43 19.39 1.15 6.82
C SER A 43 18.03 1.03 7.53
N GLY A 44 16.93 0.91 6.78
CA GLY A 44 15.58 0.84 7.35
C GLY A 44 14.96 2.21 7.62
N GLU A 45 15.45 3.25 6.93
CA GLU A 45 14.90 4.60 7.02
C GLU A 45 13.45 4.71 6.55
N ALA A 46 12.67 5.52 7.26
CA ALA A 46 11.24 5.74 7.09
C ALA A 46 10.81 5.87 5.63
N GLY A 47 9.89 5.00 5.19
CA GLY A 47 9.23 5.13 3.89
C GLY A 47 10.10 4.73 2.69
N ARG A 48 11.39 4.42 2.89
CA ARG A 48 12.25 3.97 1.79
C ARG A 48 11.91 2.54 1.42
N THR A 49 11.78 2.29 0.12
CA THR A 49 11.64 0.94 -0.45
C THR A 49 12.90 0.59 -1.25
N LEU A 50 13.42 -0.62 -1.06
CA LEU A 50 14.55 -1.15 -1.84
C LEU A 50 14.16 -2.50 -2.44
N ALA A 51 14.21 -2.61 -3.77
CA ALA A 51 14.01 -3.88 -4.46
C ALA A 51 15.14 -4.86 -4.13
N VAL A 52 14.77 -6.13 -3.92
CA VAL A 52 15.69 -7.22 -3.64
C VAL A 52 15.85 -8.06 -4.91
N PRO A 53 17.07 -8.29 -5.42
CA PRO A 53 17.30 -9.13 -6.58
C PRO A 53 17.01 -10.59 -6.25
N GLY A 54 16.33 -11.27 -7.17
CA GLY A 54 16.15 -12.71 -7.20
C GLY A 54 17.17 -13.37 -8.13
N GLU A 55 16.92 -14.64 -8.46
CA GLU A 55 17.77 -15.41 -9.37
C GLU A 55 17.75 -14.82 -10.79
N ASN A 56 18.87 -14.92 -11.51
CA ASN A 56 19.00 -14.52 -12.91
C ASN A 56 18.61 -13.05 -13.22
N GLY A 57 18.73 -12.16 -12.22
CA GLY A 57 18.35 -10.74 -12.37
C GLY A 57 16.85 -10.47 -12.27
N ALA A 58 16.04 -11.46 -11.89
CA ALA A 58 14.62 -11.28 -11.61
C ALA A 58 14.41 -10.46 -10.32
N LEU A 59 13.17 -10.03 -10.09
CA LEU A 59 12.77 -9.43 -8.82
C LEU A 59 12.49 -10.54 -7.79
N GLY A 60 13.19 -10.50 -6.66
CA GLY A 60 13.07 -11.49 -5.58
C GLY A 60 12.24 -11.02 -4.39
N GLY A 61 11.96 -9.72 -4.28
CA GLY A 61 11.22 -9.12 -3.18
C GLY A 61 11.51 -7.63 -3.03
N ALA A 62 11.15 -7.08 -1.88
CA ALA A 62 11.47 -5.72 -1.49
C ALA A 62 11.72 -5.62 0.02
N MET A 63 12.49 -4.61 0.43
CA MET A 63 12.57 -4.15 1.81
C MET A 63 11.88 -2.80 1.93
N PHE A 64 11.23 -2.56 3.07
CA PHE A 64 10.59 -1.30 3.42
C PHE A 64 11.07 -0.82 4.79
N GLY A 65 11.57 0.41 4.85
CA GLY A 65 12.06 1.01 6.08
C GLY A 65 10.93 1.58 6.94
N LEU A 66 10.87 1.15 8.19
CA LEU A 66 9.89 1.59 9.20
C LEU A 66 10.41 2.76 10.06
N GLY A 67 11.66 3.20 9.86
CA GLY A 67 12.31 4.20 10.69
C GLY A 67 12.30 3.80 12.16
N ASP A 68 12.00 4.76 13.04
CA ASP A 68 11.90 4.53 14.49
C ASP A 68 10.52 3.98 14.90
N GLY A 69 9.75 3.43 13.95
CA GLY A 69 8.40 2.92 14.15
C GLY A 69 7.34 3.97 13.88
N GLU A 70 7.42 4.71 12.76
CA GLU A 70 6.48 5.80 12.40
C GLU A 70 5.03 5.34 12.08
N GLY A 71 4.60 4.18 12.60
CA GLY A 71 3.24 3.66 12.54
C GLY A 71 2.90 2.97 11.22
N ALA A 72 1.90 2.08 11.24
CA ALA A 72 1.54 1.29 10.07
C ALA A 72 0.99 2.11 8.89
N LEU A 73 0.58 3.37 9.11
CA LEU A 73 0.15 4.27 8.03
C LEU A 73 1.27 4.61 7.02
N GLY A 74 2.54 4.55 7.44
CA GLY A 74 3.68 4.73 6.54
C GLY A 74 3.72 3.70 5.40
N LEU A 75 3.16 2.51 5.62
CA LEU A 75 3.12 1.42 4.63
C LEU A 75 2.34 1.77 3.36
N GLY A 76 1.52 2.82 3.39
CA GLY A 76 0.86 3.34 2.18
C GLY A 76 1.83 3.80 1.10
N ALA A 77 3.09 4.10 1.44
CA ALA A 77 4.12 4.42 0.45
C ALA A 77 4.40 3.26 -0.53
N LEU A 78 4.24 2.01 -0.09
CA LEU A 78 4.41 0.80 -0.90
C LEU A 78 3.55 0.81 -2.17
N ALA A 79 2.35 1.40 -2.09
CA ALA A 79 1.44 1.52 -3.22
C ALA A 79 2.05 2.28 -4.42
N LYS A 80 3.05 3.12 -4.18
CA LYS A 80 3.71 3.95 -5.21
C LYS A 80 5.08 3.41 -5.58
N THR A 81 5.82 2.92 -4.59
CA THR A 81 7.23 2.52 -4.72
C THR A 81 7.40 1.11 -5.24
N LEU A 82 6.46 0.19 -4.96
CA LEU A 82 6.56 -1.17 -5.48
C LEU A 82 6.41 -1.21 -7.01
N PRO A 83 7.15 -2.11 -7.68
CA PRO A 83 6.85 -2.53 -9.04
C PRO A 83 5.45 -3.16 -9.15
N GLU A 84 4.91 -3.17 -10.37
CA GLU A 84 3.72 -3.95 -10.70
C GLU A 84 3.93 -5.42 -10.35
N GLY A 85 2.88 -6.08 -9.83
CA GLY A 85 2.93 -7.49 -9.48
C GLY A 85 2.19 -7.85 -8.20
N ASP A 86 2.45 -9.06 -7.75
CA ASP A 86 1.83 -9.70 -6.58
C ASP A 86 2.77 -9.63 -5.39
N TRP A 87 2.27 -9.16 -4.26
CA TRP A 87 3.07 -8.91 -3.07
C TRP A 87 2.40 -9.42 -1.80
N HIS A 88 3.21 -9.71 -0.79
CA HIS A 88 2.76 -10.03 0.57
C HIS A 88 3.77 -9.49 1.58
N PHE A 89 3.37 -9.34 2.85
CA PHE A 89 4.32 -9.07 3.91
C PHE A 89 5.06 -10.36 4.30
N ALA A 90 6.39 -10.31 4.33
CA ALA A 90 7.22 -11.46 4.71
C ALA A 90 7.01 -11.90 6.17
N SER A 91 6.65 -10.95 7.03
CA SER A 91 6.25 -11.14 8.42
C SER A 91 4.98 -10.34 8.71
N ALA A 92 4.18 -10.79 9.67
CA ALA A 92 2.98 -10.06 10.05
C ALA A 92 3.35 -8.63 10.53
N PRO A 93 2.77 -7.56 9.94
CA PRO A 93 2.97 -6.21 10.44
C PRO A 93 2.38 -6.06 11.86
N ALA A 94 2.91 -5.12 12.64
CA ALA A 94 2.47 -4.89 14.03
C ALA A 94 0.96 -4.53 14.13
N GLU A 95 0.45 -3.80 13.14
CA GLU A 95 -0.98 -3.43 13.03
C GLU A 95 -1.52 -3.87 11.66
N PRO A 96 -1.94 -5.14 11.51
CA PRO A 96 -2.32 -5.71 10.20
C PRO A 96 -3.46 -5.01 9.49
N GLU A 97 -4.54 -4.66 10.21
CA GLU A 97 -5.66 -3.94 9.62
C GLU A 97 -5.24 -2.54 9.17
N LEU A 98 -4.48 -1.82 10.00
CA LEU A 98 -4.01 -0.48 9.68
C LEU A 98 -3.02 -0.47 8.52
N ALA A 99 -2.17 -1.49 8.40
CA ALA A 99 -1.30 -1.71 7.25
C ALA A 99 -2.08 -1.92 5.95
N ALA A 100 -3.14 -2.73 5.98
CA ALA A 100 -4.02 -2.95 4.84
C ALA A 100 -4.75 -1.66 4.43
N ILE A 101 -5.28 -0.91 5.41
CA ILE A 101 -5.86 0.42 5.18
C ILE A 101 -4.82 1.35 4.54
N ALA A 102 -3.61 1.42 5.09
CA ALA A 102 -2.54 2.27 4.57
C ALA A 102 -2.22 1.97 3.11
N LEU A 103 -2.06 0.69 2.76
CA LEU A 103 -1.83 0.23 1.39
C LEU A 103 -2.95 0.66 0.44
N ALA A 104 -4.21 0.41 0.82
CA ALA A 104 -5.36 0.85 0.04
C ALA A 104 -5.33 2.37 -0.16
N LEU A 105 -5.17 3.13 0.93
CA LEU A 105 -5.15 4.60 0.92
C LEU A 105 -4.00 5.20 0.11
N GLY A 106 -2.85 4.52 0.08
CA GLY A 106 -1.68 4.90 -0.70
C GLY A 106 -1.89 4.77 -2.22
N GLY A 107 -2.78 3.85 -2.62
CA GLY A 107 -3.18 3.61 -4.01
C GLY A 107 -4.21 4.58 -4.58
N TYR A 108 -4.62 5.59 -3.81
CA TYR A 108 -5.55 6.62 -4.26
C TYR A 108 -4.93 7.49 -5.36
N VAL A 109 -5.68 7.67 -6.44
CA VAL A 109 -5.34 8.60 -7.51
C VAL A 109 -6.64 9.27 -7.96
N PHE A 110 -6.67 10.60 -7.93
CA PHE A 110 -7.78 11.36 -8.47
C PHE A 110 -7.72 11.38 -10.00
N THR A 111 -8.70 10.76 -10.68
CA THR A 111 -8.69 10.58 -12.14
C THR A 111 -9.80 11.32 -12.88
N ARG A 112 -10.61 12.14 -12.19
CA ARG A 112 -11.80 12.82 -12.77
C ARG A 112 -11.45 13.68 -14.00
N TYR A 113 -10.30 14.35 -13.98
CA TYR A 113 -9.87 15.28 -15.05
C TYR A 113 -8.70 14.77 -15.89
N GLY A 114 -8.28 13.51 -15.70
CA GLY A 114 -7.14 12.96 -16.40
C GLY A 114 -6.87 11.52 -16.03
N LYS A 115 -6.66 10.67 -17.03
CA LYS A 115 -6.25 9.28 -16.81
C LYS A 115 -4.78 9.26 -16.43
N LYS A 116 -4.45 8.60 -15.34
CA LYS A 116 -3.09 8.15 -15.04
C LYS A 116 -3.07 6.64 -15.16
N PRO A 117 -2.24 6.04 -16.03
CA PRO A 117 -2.06 4.59 -16.02
C PRO A 117 -1.57 4.20 -14.63
N GLY A 118 -2.39 3.45 -13.90
CA GLY A 118 -2.01 2.88 -12.61
C GLY A 118 -1.10 1.67 -12.84
N LYS A 119 -0.18 1.43 -11.90
CA LYS A 119 0.45 0.11 -11.78
C LYS A 119 -0.60 -0.86 -11.24
N GLN A 120 -0.68 -2.07 -11.78
CA GLN A 120 -1.52 -3.13 -11.19
C GLN A 120 -0.74 -3.77 -10.02
N LEU A 121 -0.92 -3.22 -8.82
CA LEU A 121 -0.34 -3.79 -7.62
C LEU A 121 -1.39 -4.66 -6.92
N ARG A 122 -1.11 -5.95 -6.74
CA ARG A 122 -1.94 -6.83 -5.91
C ARG A 122 -1.19 -7.15 -4.63
N PHE A 123 -1.87 -7.08 -3.50
CA PHE A 123 -1.27 -7.32 -2.19
C PHE A 123 -2.14 -8.28 -1.39
N GLU A 124 -1.55 -9.35 -0.88
CA GLU A 124 -2.26 -10.29 -0.02
C GLU A 124 -2.73 -9.60 1.26
N LEU A 125 -3.99 -9.79 1.59
CA LEU A 125 -4.54 -9.27 2.82
C LEU A 125 -3.85 -9.97 4.01
N PRO A 126 -3.33 -9.23 5.01
CA PRO A 126 -2.76 -9.85 6.20
C PRO A 126 -3.75 -10.77 6.90
N ALA A 127 -3.25 -11.87 7.46
CA ALA A 127 -4.09 -12.86 8.13
C ALA A 127 -4.92 -12.23 9.27
N GLY A 128 -6.20 -12.61 9.34
CA GLY A 128 -7.13 -12.13 10.37
C GLY A 128 -7.72 -10.73 10.13
N VAL A 129 -7.38 -10.06 9.02
CA VAL A 129 -7.95 -8.76 8.67
C VAL A 129 -9.30 -8.93 7.95
N ASP A 130 -10.31 -8.15 8.35
CA ASP A 130 -11.60 -8.06 7.67
C ASP A 130 -11.48 -7.18 6.41
N ALA A 131 -11.46 -7.83 5.24
CA ALA A 131 -11.39 -7.18 3.95
C ALA A 131 -12.52 -6.16 3.71
N GLN A 132 -13.74 -6.49 4.15
CA GLN A 132 -14.91 -5.64 3.97
C GLN A 132 -14.82 -4.40 4.83
N ARG A 133 -14.29 -4.52 6.05
CA ARG A 133 -14.02 -3.36 6.91
C ARG A 133 -12.96 -2.44 6.30
N VAL A 134 -11.85 -2.99 5.83
CA VAL A 134 -10.80 -2.19 5.15
C VAL A 134 -11.38 -1.48 3.93
N ARG A 135 -12.16 -2.18 3.10
CA ARG A 135 -12.83 -1.59 1.93
C ARG A 135 -13.78 -0.46 2.31
N ARG A 136 -14.67 -0.64 3.28
CA ARG A 136 -15.59 0.42 3.75
C ARG A 136 -14.85 1.68 4.18
N ILE A 137 -13.73 1.54 4.91
CA ILE A 137 -12.91 2.67 5.34
C ILE A 137 -12.24 3.34 4.14
N ALA A 138 -11.60 2.57 3.25
CA ALA A 138 -10.93 3.09 2.07
C ALA A 138 -11.91 3.83 1.15
N ASP A 139 -13.08 3.25 0.86
CA ASP A 139 -14.12 3.83 0.01
C ASP A 139 -14.66 5.14 0.59
N GLY A 140 -14.89 5.21 1.91
CA GLY A 140 -15.32 6.44 2.57
C GLY A 140 -14.28 7.57 2.49
N VAL A 141 -13.00 7.23 2.70
CA VAL A 141 -11.89 8.18 2.54
C VAL A 141 -11.73 8.61 1.08
N PHE A 142 -11.90 7.70 0.13
CA PHE A 142 -11.81 8.00 -1.30
C PHE A 142 -12.93 8.93 -1.75
N LEU A 143 -14.17 8.66 -1.34
CA LEU A 143 -15.29 9.56 -1.59
C LEU A 143 -14.98 10.96 -1.06
N THR A 144 -14.50 11.08 0.17
CA THR A 144 -14.15 12.38 0.76
C THR A 144 -13.05 13.08 -0.04
N ARG A 145 -12.00 12.35 -0.43
CA ARG A 145 -10.92 12.90 -1.26
C ARG A 145 -11.42 13.31 -2.64
N ASP A 146 -12.30 12.54 -3.28
CA ASP A 146 -12.86 12.86 -4.59
C ASP A 146 -13.72 14.13 -4.53
N LEU A 147 -14.55 14.27 -3.49
CA LEU A 147 -15.37 15.47 -3.27
C LEU A 147 -14.48 16.71 -3.04
N VAL A 148 -13.47 16.60 -2.18
CA VAL A 148 -12.54 17.72 -1.89
C VAL A 148 -11.66 18.09 -3.08
N ASN A 149 -11.18 17.10 -3.85
CA ASN A 149 -10.33 17.35 -5.02
C ASN A 149 -11.11 17.83 -6.24
N THR A 150 -12.44 17.69 -6.26
CA THR A 150 -13.28 18.26 -7.32
C THR A 150 -13.34 19.78 -7.14
N PRO A 151 -12.89 20.59 -8.12
CA PRO A 151 -12.95 22.04 -8.05
C PRO A 151 -14.37 22.55 -7.79
N THR A 152 -14.48 23.71 -7.16
CA THR A 152 -15.77 24.33 -6.78
C THR A 152 -16.74 24.55 -7.95
N ASN A 153 -16.23 24.73 -9.17
CA ASN A 153 -17.07 24.86 -10.37
C ASN A 153 -17.83 23.56 -10.73
N ASP A 154 -17.36 22.41 -10.24
CA ASP A 154 -17.89 21.07 -10.53
C ASP A 154 -18.33 20.30 -9.25
N MET A 155 -18.32 21.00 -8.11
CA MET A 155 -18.74 20.50 -6.79
C MET A 155 -19.56 21.59 -6.08
N GLY A 156 -20.65 22.00 -6.72
CA GLY A 156 -21.62 22.91 -6.13
C GLY A 156 -22.56 22.21 -5.12
N PRO A 157 -23.51 22.96 -4.53
CA PRO A 157 -24.50 22.38 -3.61
C PRO A 157 -25.27 21.18 -4.20
N ASP A 158 -25.72 21.28 -5.46
CA ASP A 158 -26.47 20.22 -6.14
C ASP A 158 -25.61 18.96 -6.39
N ASP A 159 -24.32 19.13 -6.68
CA ASP A 159 -23.38 18.02 -6.86
C ASP A 159 -23.13 17.29 -5.54
N LEU A 160 -22.98 18.05 -4.45
CA LEU A 160 -22.80 17.49 -3.12
C LEU A 160 -24.06 16.74 -2.66
N GLU A 161 -25.25 17.31 -2.86
CA GLU A 161 -26.52 16.62 -2.59
C GLU A 161 -26.59 15.29 -3.35
N ARG A 162 -26.28 15.32 -4.65
CA ARG A 162 -26.28 14.13 -5.50
C ARG A 162 -25.28 13.08 -5.02
N ALA A 163 -24.08 13.47 -4.59
CA ALA A 163 -23.11 12.56 -4.02
C ALA A 163 -23.62 11.87 -2.74
N VAL A 164 -24.25 12.63 -1.84
CA VAL A 164 -24.85 12.09 -0.60
C VAL A 164 -25.99 11.13 -0.91
N ARG A 165 -26.88 11.49 -1.85
CA ARG A 165 -27.97 10.59 -2.29
C ARG A 165 -27.45 9.30 -2.92
N ALA A 166 -26.39 9.38 -3.73
CA ALA A 166 -25.75 8.21 -4.32
C ALA A 166 -25.17 7.27 -3.25
N LEU A 167 -24.50 7.83 -2.24
CA LEU A 167 -23.99 7.06 -1.09
C LEU A 167 -25.14 6.38 -0.34
N ALA A 168 -26.21 7.12 -0.01
CA ALA A 168 -27.38 6.57 0.65
C ALA A 168 -28.05 5.43 -0.16
N GLY A 169 -28.13 5.57 -1.48
CA GLY A 169 -28.66 4.53 -2.37
C GLY A 169 -27.84 3.23 -2.38
N THR A 170 -26.56 3.29 -2.01
CA THR A 170 -25.64 2.15 -1.94
C THR A 170 -25.82 1.32 -0.66
N HIS A 171 -26.34 1.92 0.42
CA HIS A 171 -26.46 1.29 1.75
C HIS A 171 -27.90 1.38 2.27
N LYS A 172 -28.80 0.60 1.65
CA LYS A 172 -30.22 0.54 2.03
C LYS A 172 -30.47 -0.31 3.27
#